data_AF-A0A6B3EY08-F1
#
_entry.id   AF-A0A6B3EY08-F1
#
_cell.length_a   1.000
_cell.length_b   1.000
_cell.length_c   1.000
_cell.angle_alpha   90.00
_cell.angle_beta   90.00
_cell.angle_gamma   90.00
#
_symmetry.space_group_name_H-M   'P 1'
#
loop_
_entity.id
_entity.type
_entity.pdbx_description
1 polymer ?
#
loop_
_entity_poly.entity_id
_entity_poly.type
_entity_poly.pdbx_seq_one_letter_code
_entity_poly.pdbx_strand_id
1 'polypeptide(L)' 'ATIREALAGLPEERTPTEEDWARLSERWRTELDDRIRRLQLLRDHLSGCIGCGCLSLETCVLSNPDDVYG' A
#
# COMPACT_ATOMS: atom_id res chain seq x y z
N ALA A 1 -6.13 10.42 0.51
CA ALA A 1 -6.88 11.59 0.01
C ALA A 1 -7.97 11.15 -0.95
N THR A 2 -9.11 11.84 -1.01
CA THR A 2 -10.14 11.54 -2.02
C THR A 2 -9.78 12.14 -3.38
N ILE A 3 -10.30 11.57 -4.48
CA ILE A 3 -10.07 12.08 -5.85
C ILE A 3 -10.38 13.58 -5.95
N ARG A 4 -11.41 14.04 -5.23
CA ARG A 4 -11.81 15.45 -5.16
C ARG A 4 -10.71 16.37 -4.64
N GLU A 5 -10.03 15.99 -3.56
CA GLU A 5 -8.94 16.78 -2.95
C GLU A 5 -7.72 16.88 -3.86
N ALA A 6 -7.44 15.80 -4.62
CA ALA A 6 -6.35 15.82 -5.58
C ALA A 6 -6.66 16.74 -6.76
N LEU A 7 -7.88 16.65 -7.32
CA LEU A 7 -8.32 17.51 -8.43
C LEU A 7 -8.39 18.99 -8.06
N ALA A 8 -8.59 19.33 -6.78
CA ALA A 8 -8.51 20.71 -6.30
C ALA A 8 -7.10 21.33 -6.43
N GLY A 9 -6.06 20.53 -6.67
CA GLY A 9 -4.71 21.02 -6.97
C GLY A 9 -4.48 21.39 -8.44
N LEU A 10 -5.49 21.24 -9.30
CA LEU A 10 -5.42 21.66 -10.70
C LEU A 10 -5.78 23.15 -10.84
N PRO A 11 -5.27 23.84 -11.88
CA PRO A 11 -5.63 25.23 -12.15
C PRO A 11 -7.13 25.37 -12.46
N GLU A 12 -7.79 26.37 -11.87
CA GLU A 12 -9.22 26.62 -12.12
C GLU A 12 -9.47 27.47 -13.38
N GLU A 13 -8.53 28.36 -13.74
CA GLU A 13 -8.73 29.37 -14.81
C GLU A 13 -8.10 28.98 -16.16
N ARG A 14 -7.55 27.77 -16.27
CA ARG A 14 -7.02 27.25 -17.54
C ARG A 14 -7.19 25.75 -17.65
N THR A 15 -7.22 25.24 -18.88
CA THR A 15 -7.14 23.81 -19.12
C THR A 15 -5.82 23.26 -18.53
N PRO A 16 -5.87 22.19 -17.72
CA PRO A 16 -4.67 21.56 -17.19
C PRO A 16 -3.76 21.07 -18.33
N THR A 17 -2.46 21.28 -18.19
CA THR A 17 -1.47 20.78 -19.14
C THR A 17 -1.04 19.36 -18.78
N GLU A 18 -0.30 18.72 -19.68
CA GLU A 18 0.32 17.41 -19.40
C GLU A 18 1.20 17.44 -18.13
N GLU A 19 1.94 18.53 -17.90
CA GLU A 19 2.75 18.69 -16.68
C GLU A 19 1.91 18.76 -15.40
N ASP A 20 0.74 19.39 -15.44
CA ASP A 20 -0.17 19.41 -14.28
C ASP A 20 -0.71 18.02 -13.98
N TRP A 21 -1.07 17.26 -15.03
CA TRP A 21 -1.50 15.88 -14.90
C TRP A 21 -0.37 14.96 -14.41
N ALA A 22 0.86 15.17 -14.87
CA ALA A 22 2.02 14.42 -14.44
C ALA A 22 2.27 14.61 -12.94
N ARG A 23 2.29 15.86 -12.47
CA ARG A 23 2.46 16.20 -11.04
C ARG A 23 1.38 15.58 -10.17
N LEU A 24 0.12 15.64 -10.62
CA LEU A 24 -1.01 15.05 -9.89
C LEU A 24 -0.95 13.51 -9.86
N SER A 25 -0.55 12.90 -10.98
CA SER A 25 -0.43 11.45 -11.12
C SER A 25 0.75 10.87 -10.32
N GLU A 26 1.85 11.61 -10.18
CA GLU A 26 3.03 11.17 -9.41
C GLU A 26 2.71 10.90 -7.93
N ARG A 27 1.86 11.74 -7.34
CA ARG A 27 1.37 11.54 -5.97
C ARG A 27 0.55 10.25 -5.85
N TRP A 28 -0.36 10.00 -6.78
CA TRP A 28 -1.17 8.77 -6.77
C TRP A 28 -0.33 7.53 -7.02
N ARG A 29 0.64 7.62 -7.93
CA ARG A 29 1.59 6.54 -8.18
C ARG A 29 2.32 6.15 -6.90
N THR A 30 2.79 7.14 -6.13
CA THR A 30 3.45 6.89 -4.85
C THR A 30 2.52 6.18 -3.84
N GLU A 31 1.28 6.64 -3.67
CA GLU A 31 0.30 5.97 -2.78
C GLU A 31 -0.04 4.53 -3.24
N LEU A 32 -0.13 4.32 -4.56
CA LEU A 32 -0.39 3.00 -5.14
C LEU A 32 0.78 2.05 -4.92
N ASP A 33 2.00 2.49 -5.17
CA ASP A 33 3.22 1.71 -4.96
C ASP A 33 3.37 1.31 -3.48
N ASP A 34 3.01 2.21 -2.56
CA ASP A 34 2.94 1.93 -1.12
C ASP A 34 1.95 0.80 -0.78
N ARG A 35 0.76 0.85 -1.35
CA ARG A 35 -0.26 -0.20 -1.16
C ARG A 35 0.18 -1.52 -1.76
N ILE A 36 0.72 -1.51 -2.97
CA ILE A 36 1.23 -2.72 -3.64
C ILE A 36 2.29 -3.38 -2.78
N ARG A 37 3.26 -2.61 -2.27
CA ARG A 37 4.32 -3.15 -1.40
C ARG A 37 3.75 -3.82 -0.15
N ARG A 38 2.79 -3.17 0.53
CA ARG A 38 2.15 -3.75 1.72
C ARG A 38 1.40 -5.05 1.40
N LEU A 39 0.71 -5.09 0.26
CA LEU A 39 0.00 -6.29 -0.18
C LEU A 39 0.97 -7.41 -0.59
N GLN A 40 2.10 -7.07 -1.20
CA GLN A 40 3.17 -8.03 -1.51
C GLN A 40 3.77 -8.62 -0.23
N LEU A 41 4.10 -7.79 0.76
CA LEU A 41 4.57 -8.25 2.07
C LEU A 41 3.55 -9.18 2.74
N LEU A 42 2.27 -8.80 2.73
CA LEU A 42 1.20 -9.65 3.27
C LEU A 42 1.11 -10.99 2.55
N ARG A 43 1.16 -10.99 1.21
CA ARG A 43 1.17 -12.21 0.40
C ARG A 43 2.36 -13.10 0.76
N ASP A 44 3.55 -12.53 0.82
CA ASP A 44 4.78 -13.28 1.06
C ASP A 44 4.78 -13.88 2.47
N HIS A 45 4.30 -13.13 3.47
CA HIS A 45 4.10 -13.65 4.82
C HIS A 45 3.02 -14.75 4.89
N LEU A 46 1.91 -14.61 4.17
CA LEU A 46 0.87 -15.64 4.10
C LEU A 46 1.41 -16.94 3.48
N SER A 47 2.19 -16.83 2.40
CA SER A 47 2.89 -17.98 1.81
C SER A 47 3.85 -18.63 2.81
N GLY A 48 4.56 -17.82 3.61
CA GLY A 48 5.38 -18.29 4.72
C GLY A 48 4.60 -19.08 5.78
N CYS A 49 3.44 -18.58 6.25
CA CYS A 49 2.63 -19.28 7.25
C CYS A 49 1.96 -20.56 6.67
N ILE A 50 1.65 -20.61 5.37
CA ILE A 50 1.19 -21.85 4.71
C ILE A 50 2.33 -22.89 4.63
N GLY A 51 3.55 -22.47 4.30
CA GLY A 51 4.71 -23.36 4.19
C GLY A 51 5.27 -23.85 5.54
N CYS A 52 5.11 -23.06 6.61
CA CYS A 52 5.43 -23.45 7.98
C CYS A 52 4.44 -24.48 8.56
N GLY A 53 3.20 -24.50 8.03
CA GLY A 53 2.21 -25.53 8.37
C GLY A 53 1.61 -25.45 9.77
N CYS A 54 1.92 -24.41 10.56
CA CYS A 54 1.45 -24.32 11.94
C CYS A 54 0.00 -23.83 12.07
N LEU A 55 -0.49 -22.93 11.21
CA LEU A 55 -1.84 -22.32 11.25
C LEU A 55 -2.34 -21.93 12.67
N SER A 56 -1.41 -21.81 13.63
CA SER A 56 -1.66 -21.47 15.01
C SER A 56 -1.50 -19.97 15.11
N LEU A 57 -2.55 -19.31 15.61
CA LEU A 57 -2.56 -17.88 15.89
C LEU A 57 -1.54 -17.48 16.97
N GLU A 58 -1.05 -18.44 17.76
CA GLU A 58 -0.04 -18.20 18.80
C GLU A 58 1.37 -18.02 18.19
N THR A 59 1.71 -18.80 17.15
CA THR A 59 3.08 -18.91 16.63
C THR A 59 3.30 -18.25 15.24
N CYS A 60 2.26 -17.88 14.49
CA CYS A 60 2.44 -17.19 13.20
C CYS A 60 2.86 -15.74 13.47
N VAL A 61 4.13 -15.40 13.15
CA VAL A 61 4.75 -14.05 13.25
C VAL A 61 3.89 -12.93 12.64
N LEU A 62 3.03 -13.27 11.69
CA LEU A 62 2.06 -12.35 11.09
C LEU A 62 1.00 -11.86 12.10
N SER A 63 0.63 -12.68 13.08
CA SER A 63 -0.29 -12.37 14.16
C SER A 63 0.42 -11.95 15.45
N ASN A 64 1.65 -12.44 15.69
CA ASN A 64 2.42 -12.17 16.90
C ASN A 64 3.88 -11.78 16.57
N PRO A 65 4.13 -10.53 16.13
CA PRO A 65 5.45 -10.12 15.65
C PRO A 65 6.54 -10.04 16.74
N ASP A 66 6.16 -10.07 18.02
CA ASP A 66 7.06 -9.96 19.17
C ASP A 66 7.19 -11.29 19.96
N ASP A 67 6.73 -12.42 19.40
CA ASP A 67 6.83 -13.70 20.11
C ASP A 67 8.26 -14.24 20.14
N VAL A 68 8.76 -14.46 21.36
CA VAL A 68 10.08 -15.03 21.64
C VAL A 68 9.99 -16.39 22.32
N TYR A 69 8.79 -16.94 22.53
CA TYR A 69 8.59 -18.19 23.26
C TYR A 69 7.89 -19.31 22.47
N GLY A 70 7.19 -19.02 21.37
CA GLY A 70 6.69 -20.02 20.41
C GLY A 70 5.33 -20.63 20.76
#